data_AF-A0A3D2UWV9-F1
#
_entry.id   AF-A0A3D2UWV9-F1
#
_cell.length_a   1.000
_cell.length_b   1.000
_cell.length_c   1.000
_cell.angle_alpha   90.00
_cell.angle_beta   90.00
_cell.angle_gamma   90.00
#
_symmetry.space_group_name_H-M   'P 1'
#
loop_
_entity.id
_entity.type
_entity.pdbx_description
1 polymer ?
#
loop_
_entity_poly.entity_id
_entity_poly.type
_entity_poly.pdbx_seq_one_letter_code
_entity_poly.pdbx_strand_id
1 'polypeptide(L)'
;MPEQAQIMVDKILQLEVFHELAKREINLTGGEPSQNPHIVEIFKIFRKLTPNVRIHTNLDISSEKSQRWQRLVEIMKFSGRVDFTLYPTVWESRQKPLLVKILGLQKELIVNMIFEKVSDLLSQIETLITFFGEREKKFQSVLSLLGIYRAKLESLLGENPECSERAFLKHMEGVENYICTDNFTFGLNMIPGFYVDKNGVRAMNSQPFPKDFNLLECTIPRGTIEIITVQQTGEITPCCDVGNLKCQPKFGNLLMDSPAEIMSQLEVSRKKMVSGALKNIQNMNSGKAGEWVEEGIPPYCV
;
A
#
# COMPACT_ATOMS: atom_id res chain seq x y z
N MET A 1 -17.91 5.02 12.00
CA MET A 1 -19.34 4.66 11.97
C MET A 1 -19.91 4.85 10.57
N PRO A 2 -21.02 4.18 10.19
CA PRO A 2 -21.65 4.39 8.89
C PRO A 2 -22.04 5.85 8.62
N GLU A 3 -22.55 6.61 9.61
CA GLU A 3 -22.91 8.02 9.39
C GLU A 3 -21.68 8.86 9.04
N GLN A 4 -20.56 8.62 9.72
CA GLN A 4 -19.28 9.27 9.41
C GLN A 4 -18.80 8.92 8.00
N ALA A 5 -18.95 7.66 7.57
CA ALA A 5 -18.61 7.26 6.21
C ALA A 5 -19.46 8.02 5.16
N GLN A 6 -20.73 8.25 5.44
CA GLN A 6 -21.58 9.05 4.55
C GLN A 6 -21.10 10.50 4.47
N ILE A 7 -20.76 11.13 5.60
CA ILE A 7 -20.18 12.48 5.63
C ILE A 7 -18.88 12.54 4.80
N MET A 8 -18.00 11.55 4.95
CA MET A 8 -16.76 11.48 4.19
C MET A 8 -17.00 11.36 2.69
N VAL A 9 -17.92 10.50 2.27
CA VAL A 9 -18.32 10.32 0.87
C VAL A 9 -18.90 11.62 0.29
N ASP A 10 -19.81 12.27 1.02
CA ASP A 10 -20.44 13.51 0.60
C ASP A 10 -19.40 14.64 0.45
N LYS A 11 -18.37 14.66 1.31
CA LYS A 11 -17.28 15.62 1.22
C LYS A 11 -16.31 15.33 0.07
N ILE A 12 -16.01 14.06 -0.21
CA ILE A 12 -15.21 13.67 -1.40
C ILE A 12 -15.90 14.16 -2.69
N LEU A 13 -17.22 14.02 -2.79
CA LEU A 13 -17.99 14.48 -3.96
C LEU A 13 -17.92 15.99 -4.18
N GLN A 14 -17.70 16.78 -3.12
CA GLN A 14 -17.55 18.23 -3.21
C GLN A 14 -16.15 18.67 -3.66
N LEU A 15 -15.16 17.77 -3.60
CA LEU A 15 -13.77 18.06 -3.88
C LEU A 15 -13.36 17.36 -5.18
N GLU A 16 -13.42 18.08 -6.31
CA GLU A 16 -13.20 17.52 -7.65
C GLU A 16 -11.93 16.64 -7.75
N VAL A 17 -10.80 17.10 -7.20
CA VAL A 17 -9.55 16.32 -7.20
C VAL A 17 -9.71 14.98 -6.49
N PHE A 18 -10.37 14.95 -5.32
CA PHE A 18 -10.62 13.69 -4.62
C PHE A 18 -11.74 12.87 -5.25
N HIS A 19 -12.73 13.49 -5.88
CA HIS A 19 -13.74 12.74 -6.62
C HIS A 19 -13.11 12.00 -7.81
N GLU A 20 -12.23 12.63 -8.58
CA GLU A 20 -11.53 11.96 -9.69
C GLU A 20 -10.61 10.85 -9.21
N LEU A 21 -9.84 11.08 -8.14
CA LEU A 21 -9.00 10.05 -7.55
C LEU A 21 -9.84 8.89 -6.98
N ALA A 22 -10.98 9.19 -6.35
CA ALA A 22 -11.90 8.19 -5.80
C ALA A 22 -12.45 7.25 -6.88
N LYS A 23 -12.69 7.72 -8.11
CA LYS A 23 -13.16 6.86 -9.21
C LYS A 23 -12.21 5.69 -9.48
N ARG A 24 -10.90 5.90 -9.28
CA ARG A 24 -9.87 4.89 -9.53
C ARG A 24 -9.85 3.82 -8.45
N GLU A 25 -9.53 4.20 -7.22
CA GLU A 25 -9.49 3.29 -6.07
C GLU A 25 -9.60 4.06 -4.75
N ILE A 26 -10.39 3.53 -3.82
CA ILE A 26 -10.41 3.98 -2.42
C ILE A 26 -9.89 2.85 -1.55
N ASN A 27 -8.80 3.12 -0.84
CA ASN A 27 -8.28 2.22 0.17
C ASN A 27 -8.76 2.63 1.57
N LEU A 28 -9.50 1.75 2.23
CA LEU A 28 -9.92 1.93 3.61
C LEU A 28 -8.85 1.38 4.55
N THR A 29 -8.21 2.26 5.32
CA THR A 29 -7.18 1.90 6.32
C THR A 29 -7.42 2.63 7.66
N GLY A 30 -6.43 2.63 8.55
CA GLY A 30 -6.45 3.27 9.87
C GLY A 30 -6.64 2.21 10.95
N GLY A 31 -5.53 1.79 11.55
CA GLY A 31 -5.48 0.61 12.41
C GLY A 31 -5.74 -0.68 11.64
N GLU A 32 -6.68 -1.49 12.13
CA GLU A 32 -7.11 -2.73 11.49
C GLU A 32 -8.59 -2.60 11.09
N PRO A 33 -8.91 -2.22 9.83
CA PRO A 33 -10.28 -1.97 9.37
C PRO A 33 -11.23 -3.14 9.63
N SER A 34 -10.75 -4.37 9.51
CA SER A 34 -11.56 -5.58 9.73
C SER A 34 -12.03 -5.75 11.18
N GLN A 35 -11.42 -5.06 12.14
CA GLN A 35 -11.88 -5.03 13.53
C GLN A 35 -13.11 -4.15 13.73
N ASN A 36 -13.38 -3.19 12.82
CA ASN A 36 -14.56 -2.34 12.93
C ASN A 36 -15.84 -3.18 12.72
N PRO A 37 -16.78 -3.19 13.68
CA PRO A 37 -18.02 -3.97 13.55
C PRO A 37 -18.92 -3.54 12.40
N HIS A 38 -18.75 -2.32 11.90
CA HIS A 38 -19.55 -1.70 10.83
C HIS A 38 -18.78 -1.59 9.50
N ILE A 39 -17.65 -2.29 9.34
CA ILE A 39 -16.79 -2.14 8.15
C ILE A 39 -17.53 -2.50 6.85
N VAL A 40 -18.50 -3.40 6.90
CA VAL A 40 -19.27 -3.82 5.74
C VAL A 40 -20.20 -2.70 5.28
N GLU A 41 -20.91 -2.05 6.20
CA GLU A 41 -21.77 -0.90 5.91
C GLU A 41 -20.94 0.28 5.40
N ILE A 42 -19.79 0.56 6.06
CA ILE A 42 -18.84 1.59 5.63
C ILE A 42 -18.36 1.30 4.19
N PHE A 43 -17.96 0.06 3.91
CA PHE A 43 -17.55 -0.37 2.58
C PHE A 43 -18.65 -0.13 1.54
N LYS A 44 -19.90 -0.52 1.84
CA LYS A 44 -21.06 -0.29 0.95
C LYS A 44 -21.31 1.19 0.69
N ILE A 45 -21.05 2.06 1.66
CA ILE A 45 -21.16 3.52 1.51
C ILE A 45 -20.09 4.06 0.56
N PHE A 46 -18.80 3.74 0.78
CA PHE A 46 -17.73 4.16 -0.12
C PHE A 46 -17.87 3.59 -1.53
N ARG A 47 -18.48 2.40 -1.67
CA ARG A 47 -18.79 1.80 -2.96
C ARG A 47 -19.75 2.60 -3.84
N LYS A 48 -20.45 3.59 -3.27
CA LYS A 48 -21.24 4.56 -4.05
C LYS A 48 -20.37 5.47 -4.91
N LEU A 49 -19.10 5.68 -4.52
CA LEU A 49 -18.13 6.49 -5.27
C LEU A 49 -17.41 5.69 -6.36
N THR A 50 -17.03 4.45 -6.06
CA THR A 50 -16.27 3.59 -6.96
C THR A 50 -16.54 2.11 -6.69
N PRO A 51 -16.55 1.23 -7.72
CA PRO A 51 -16.50 -0.21 -7.50
C PRO A 51 -15.19 -0.67 -6.86
N ASN A 52 -14.12 0.13 -6.96
CA ASN A 52 -12.77 -0.23 -6.53
C ASN A 52 -12.48 0.20 -5.09
N VAL A 53 -13.33 -0.25 -4.15
CA VAL A 53 -13.06 -0.07 -2.72
C VAL A 53 -12.25 -1.26 -2.22
N ARG A 54 -11.20 -0.96 -1.46
CA ARG A 54 -10.20 -1.91 -0.99
C ARG A 54 -10.08 -1.86 0.51
N ILE A 55 -9.83 -3.02 1.10
CA ILE A 55 -9.59 -3.13 2.53
C ILE A 55 -8.24 -3.79 2.72
N HIS A 56 -7.42 -3.14 3.54
CA HIS A 56 -6.14 -3.68 3.95
C HIS A 56 -6.24 -4.29 5.35
N THR A 57 -5.65 -5.46 5.56
CA THR A 57 -5.71 -6.18 6.86
C THR A 57 -4.43 -6.96 7.15
N ASN A 58 -4.15 -7.26 8.42
CA ASN A 58 -3.04 -8.14 8.80
C ASN A 58 -3.33 -9.64 8.65
N LEU A 59 -4.59 -10.04 8.40
CA LEU A 59 -5.05 -11.44 8.43
C LEU A 59 -4.64 -12.23 9.68
N ASP A 60 -4.30 -11.55 10.77
CA ASP A 60 -4.03 -12.16 12.06
C ASP A 60 -5.36 -12.52 12.75
N ILE A 61 -6.05 -13.51 12.17
CA ILE A 61 -7.40 -13.90 12.54
C ILE A 61 -7.37 -15.38 12.94
N SER A 62 -7.85 -15.67 14.15
CA SER A 62 -7.73 -17.00 14.76
C SER A 62 -8.67 -18.06 14.18
N SER A 63 -9.72 -17.66 13.47
CA SER A 63 -10.72 -18.61 12.95
C SER A 63 -11.61 -18.04 11.84
N GLU A 64 -12.00 -18.91 10.90
CA GLU A 64 -13.06 -18.65 9.93
C GLU A 64 -14.44 -18.43 10.58
N LYS A 65 -14.65 -18.85 11.83
CA LYS A 65 -15.90 -18.59 12.56
C LYS A 65 -15.94 -17.19 13.18
N SER A 66 -14.83 -16.47 13.19
CA SER A 66 -14.77 -15.13 13.78
C SER A 66 -15.63 -14.14 12.99
N GLN A 67 -16.32 -13.23 13.70
CA GLN A 67 -17.07 -12.16 13.04
C GLN A 67 -16.17 -11.31 12.14
N ARG A 68 -14.91 -11.11 12.55
CA ARG A 68 -13.89 -10.39 11.77
C ARG A 68 -13.68 -11.03 10.40
N TRP A 69 -13.53 -12.35 10.32
CA TRP A 69 -13.42 -13.06 9.05
C TRP A 69 -14.72 -12.99 8.23
N GLN A 70 -15.87 -13.20 8.87
CA GLN A 70 -17.17 -13.18 8.18
C GLN A 70 -17.44 -11.84 7.49
N ARG A 71 -17.03 -10.72 8.09
CA ARG A 71 -17.09 -9.39 7.47
C ARG A 71 -16.23 -9.31 6.21
N LEU A 72 -15.00 -9.82 6.24
CA LEU A 72 -14.11 -9.85 5.07
C LEU A 72 -14.71 -10.72 3.93
N VAL A 73 -15.31 -11.85 4.28
CA VAL A 73 -16.02 -12.70 3.30
C VAL A 73 -17.19 -11.95 2.66
N GLU A 74 -17.97 -11.20 3.44
CA GLU A 74 -19.05 -10.39 2.89
C GLU A 74 -18.52 -9.31 1.95
N ILE A 75 -17.48 -8.58 2.34
CA ILE A 75 -16.81 -7.59 1.48
C ILE A 75 -16.35 -8.20 0.15
N MET A 76 -15.68 -9.36 0.18
CA MET A 76 -15.21 -10.04 -1.04
C MET A 76 -16.37 -10.49 -1.94
N LYS A 77 -17.47 -10.99 -1.34
CA LYS A 77 -18.69 -11.33 -2.08
C LYS A 77 -19.35 -10.12 -2.71
N PHE A 78 -19.22 -8.94 -2.08
CA PHE A 78 -19.56 -7.65 -2.67
C PHE A 78 -18.41 -7.08 -3.50
N SER A 79 -17.62 -7.90 -4.19
CA SER A 79 -16.53 -7.51 -5.11
C SER A 79 -15.49 -6.52 -4.52
N GLY A 80 -15.41 -6.40 -3.20
CA GLY A 80 -14.32 -5.72 -2.54
C GLY A 80 -13.06 -6.57 -2.61
N ARG A 81 -11.91 -5.93 -2.78
CA ARG A 81 -10.63 -6.65 -2.71
C ARG A 81 -10.08 -6.49 -1.29
N VAL A 82 -9.69 -7.62 -0.71
CA VAL A 82 -9.00 -7.66 0.58
C VAL A 82 -7.51 -7.90 0.31
N ASP A 83 -6.71 -6.90 0.62
CA ASP A 83 -5.26 -6.96 0.56
C ASP A 83 -4.71 -7.23 1.96
N PHE A 84 -3.53 -7.84 2.06
CA PHE A 84 -2.97 -8.16 3.37
C PHE A 84 -1.51 -7.81 3.55
N THR A 85 -1.10 -7.62 4.80
CA THR A 85 0.31 -7.58 5.19
C THR A 85 0.77 -8.98 5.59
N LEU A 86 1.83 -9.47 4.97
CA LEU A 86 2.45 -10.74 5.32
C LEU A 86 3.16 -10.64 6.68
N TYR A 87 2.84 -11.55 7.59
CA TYR A 87 3.47 -11.67 8.90
C TYR A 87 4.03 -13.08 9.06
N PRO A 88 5.33 -13.30 8.80
CA PRO A 88 5.95 -14.62 8.87
C PRO A 88 5.71 -15.36 10.20
N THR A 89 5.65 -14.63 11.31
CA THR A 89 5.47 -15.20 12.67
C THR A 89 4.13 -15.92 12.87
N VAL A 90 3.09 -15.54 12.12
CA VAL A 90 1.75 -16.14 12.22
C VAL A 90 1.29 -16.77 10.89
N TRP A 91 2.23 -16.92 9.95
CA TRP A 91 1.93 -17.37 8.59
C TRP A 91 1.22 -18.73 8.56
N GLU A 92 1.86 -19.77 9.08
CA GLU A 92 1.32 -21.13 9.00
C GLU A 92 0.02 -21.31 9.80
N SER A 93 -0.05 -20.73 11.00
CA SER A 93 -1.17 -20.95 11.92
C SER A 93 -2.40 -20.09 11.61
N ARG A 94 -2.24 -18.93 10.98
CA ARG A 94 -3.33 -17.96 10.79
C ARG A 94 -3.47 -17.48 9.34
N GLN A 95 -2.42 -16.95 8.71
CA GLN A 95 -2.57 -16.30 7.41
C GLN A 95 -2.74 -17.28 6.24
N LYS A 96 -1.93 -18.33 6.18
CA LYS A 96 -1.91 -19.30 5.07
C LYS A 96 -3.28 -19.95 4.82
N PRO A 97 -4.00 -20.48 5.84
CA PRO A 97 -5.33 -21.05 5.63
C PRO A 97 -6.34 -20.03 5.09
N LEU A 98 -6.31 -18.79 5.58
CA LEU A 98 -7.23 -17.72 5.17
C LEU A 98 -6.93 -17.22 3.75
N LEU A 99 -5.65 -17.14 3.38
CA LEU A 99 -5.25 -16.76 2.03
C LEU A 99 -5.77 -17.76 0.98
N VAL A 100 -5.81 -19.06 1.30
CA VAL A 100 -6.46 -20.07 0.43
C VAL A 100 -7.91 -19.69 0.12
N LYS A 101 -8.65 -19.23 1.14
CA LYS A 101 -10.05 -18.85 1.00
C LYS A 101 -10.20 -17.55 0.22
N ILE A 102 -9.34 -16.56 0.48
CA ILE A 102 -9.30 -15.29 -0.27
C ILE A 102 -9.12 -15.56 -1.76
N LEU A 103 -8.17 -16.41 -2.15
CA LEU A 103 -7.95 -16.76 -3.56
C LEU A 103 -9.13 -17.48 -4.23
N GLY A 104 -10.06 -18.04 -3.46
CA GLY A 104 -11.32 -18.58 -3.95
C GLY A 104 -12.45 -17.55 -4.08
N LEU A 105 -12.27 -16.34 -3.53
CA LEU A 105 -13.29 -15.29 -3.45
C LEU A 105 -12.93 -14.03 -4.25
N GLN A 106 -11.65 -13.77 -4.53
CA GLN A 106 -11.19 -12.65 -5.34
C GLN A 106 -10.12 -13.08 -6.35
N LYS A 107 -10.07 -12.37 -7.49
CA LYS A 107 -9.09 -12.59 -8.58
C LYS A 107 -7.97 -11.54 -8.62
N GLU A 108 -7.89 -10.72 -7.58
CA GLU A 108 -6.90 -9.66 -7.44
C GLU A 108 -6.32 -9.74 -6.03
N LEU A 109 -5.03 -9.51 -5.84
CA LEU A 109 -4.42 -9.55 -4.51
C LEU A 109 -3.17 -8.66 -4.45
N ILE A 110 -3.12 -7.76 -3.47
CA ILE A 110 -1.88 -7.09 -3.09
C ILE A 110 -1.37 -7.67 -1.77
N VAL A 111 -0.09 -8.04 -1.77
CA VAL A 111 0.63 -8.45 -0.56
C VAL A 111 1.58 -7.34 -0.14
N ASN A 112 1.42 -6.88 1.08
CA ASN A 112 2.29 -5.88 1.68
C ASN A 112 3.34 -6.60 2.51
N MET A 113 4.60 -6.28 2.30
CA MET A 113 5.75 -6.90 2.95
C MET A 113 6.53 -5.82 3.67
N ILE A 114 6.49 -5.85 4.99
CA ILE A 114 7.29 -4.95 5.83
C ILE A 114 8.57 -5.70 6.17
N PHE A 115 9.71 -5.02 6.02
CA PHE A 115 11.01 -5.63 6.28
C PHE A 115 12.00 -4.60 6.81
N GLU A 116 12.79 -4.99 7.81
CA GLU A 116 13.90 -4.19 8.33
C GLU A 116 15.23 -4.60 7.67
N LYS A 117 15.33 -5.85 7.22
CA LYS A 117 16.51 -6.39 6.53
C LYS A 117 16.11 -7.06 5.23
N VAL A 118 16.97 -6.98 4.22
CA VAL A 118 16.74 -7.60 2.91
C VAL A 118 16.60 -9.12 3.01
N SER A 119 17.27 -9.78 3.95
CA SER A 119 17.09 -11.21 4.24
C SER A 119 15.66 -11.55 4.67
N ASP A 120 15.00 -10.66 5.41
CA ASP A 120 13.63 -10.85 5.87
C ASP A 120 12.65 -10.74 4.71
N LEU A 121 12.93 -9.81 3.78
CA LEU A 121 12.17 -9.69 2.54
C LEU A 121 12.36 -10.92 1.65
N LEU A 122 13.59 -11.43 1.50
CA LEU A 122 13.85 -12.66 0.74
C LEU A 122 13.06 -13.84 1.33
N SER A 123 13.08 -14.02 2.65
CA SER A 123 12.32 -15.07 3.34
C SER A 123 10.81 -14.94 3.11
N GLN A 124 10.29 -13.71 3.09
CA GLN A 124 8.89 -13.42 2.75
C GLN A 124 8.56 -13.78 1.29
N ILE A 125 9.43 -13.46 0.33
CA ILE A 125 9.27 -13.84 -1.08
C ILE A 125 9.28 -15.36 -1.23
N GLU A 126 10.19 -16.07 -0.58
CA GLU A 126 10.25 -17.53 -0.62
C GLU A 126 9.01 -18.19 -0.02
N THR A 127 8.45 -17.59 1.03
CA THR A 127 7.17 -18.02 1.61
C THR A 127 6.04 -17.95 0.58
N LEU A 128 5.96 -16.85 -0.18
CA LEU A 128 4.98 -16.70 -1.25
C LEU A 128 5.24 -17.63 -2.44
N ILE A 129 6.51 -17.81 -2.85
CA ILE A 129 6.88 -18.76 -3.92
C ILE A 129 6.41 -20.17 -3.56
N THR A 130 6.70 -20.62 -2.33
CA THR A 130 6.28 -21.94 -1.85
C THR A 130 4.76 -22.06 -1.90
N PHE A 131 4.05 -21.05 -1.36
CA PHE A 131 2.59 -21.04 -1.31
C PHE A 131 1.91 -21.08 -2.68
N PHE A 132 2.40 -20.32 -3.65
CA PHE A 132 1.84 -20.30 -5.01
C PHE A 132 2.32 -21.48 -5.86
N GLY A 133 3.51 -22.03 -5.57
CA GLY A 133 4.09 -23.17 -6.27
C GLY A 133 3.34 -24.48 -6.01
N GLU A 134 2.76 -24.63 -4.82
CA GLU A 134 1.90 -25.76 -4.46
C GLU A 134 0.50 -25.73 -5.12
N ARG A 135 0.20 -24.71 -5.95
CA ARG A 135 -1.15 -24.41 -6.45
C ARG A 135 -1.30 -24.50 -7.96
N GLU A 136 -2.51 -24.18 -8.42
CA GLU A 136 -2.94 -24.19 -9.82
C GLU A 136 -1.97 -23.48 -10.77
N LYS A 137 -1.91 -23.99 -12.02
CA LYS A 137 -1.11 -23.39 -13.11
C LYS A 137 -1.46 -21.93 -13.42
N LYS A 138 -2.60 -21.40 -12.97
CA LYS A 138 -2.98 -20.00 -13.19
C LYS A 138 -2.05 -18.99 -12.49
N PHE A 139 -1.27 -19.43 -11.48
CA PHE A 139 -0.33 -18.56 -10.76
C PHE A 139 1.08 -18.55 -11.35
N GLN A 140 1.30 -19.09 -12.55
CA GLN A 140 2.64 -19.09 -13.18
C GLN A 140 3.20 -17.67 -13.34
N SER A 141 2.39 -16.70 -13.75
CA SER A 141 2.83 -15.30 -13.84
C SER A 141 3.22 -14.72 -12.47
N VAL A 142 2.54 -15.14 -11.38
CA VAL A 142 2.88 -14.74 -10.01
C VAL A 142 4.24 -15.30 -9.63
N LEU A 143 4.47 -16.59 -9.92
CA LEU A 143 5.75 -17.26 -9.67
C LEU A 143 6.89 -16.65 -10.48
N SER A 144 6.65 -16.25 -11.73
CA SER A 144 7.64 -15.52 -12.54
C SER A 144 8.04 -14.19 -11.89
N LEU A 145 7.06 -13.40 -11.46
CA LEU A 145 7.33 -12.14 -10.77
C LEU A 145 8.14 -12.37 -9.49
N LEU A 146 7.67 -13.27 -8.62
CA LEU A 146 8.36 -13.61 -7.37
C LEU A 146 9.77 -14.16 -7.61
N GLY A 147 9.98 -14.92 -8.69
CA GLY A 147 11.29 -15.43 -9.10
C GLY A 147 12.28 -14.32 -9.47
N ILE A 148 11.82 -13.27 -10.15
CA ILE A 148 12.64 -12.08 -10.44
C ILE A 148 13.07 -11.40 -9.13
N TYR A 149 12.11 -11.21 -8.21
CA TYR A 149 12.41 -10.66 -6.89
C TYR A 149 13.43 -11.50 -6.13
N ARG A 150 13.21 -12.82 -6.05
CA ARG A 150 14.13 -13.75 -5.39
C ARG A 150 15.55 -13.63 -5.93
N ALA A 151 15.74 -13.74 -7.24
CA ALA A 151 17.06 -13.71 -7.87
C ALA A 151 17.80 -12.39 -7.60
N LYS A 152 17.09 -11.26 -7.66
CA LYS A 152 17.65 -9.95 -7.34
C LYS A 152 18.04 -9.83 -5.87
N LEU A 153 17.18 -10.27 -4.95
CA LEU A 153 17.48 -10.22 -3.52
C LEU A 153 18.66 -11.14 -3.14
N GLU A 154 18.74 -12.34 -3.72
CA GLU A 154 19.87 -13.26 -3.54
C GLU A 154 21.18 -12.64 -4.07
N SER A 155 21.17 -12.04 -5.26
CA SER A 155 22.33 -11.33 -5.83
C SER A 155 22.77 -10.16 -4.94
N LEU A 156 21.80 -9.35 -4.48
CA LEU A 156 22.06 -8.20 -3.61
C LEU A 156 22.69 -8.61 -2.29
N LEU A 157 22.21 -9.68 -1.66
CA LEU A 157 22.77 -10.18 -0.39
C LEU A 157 24.15 -10.82 -0.59
N GLY A 158 24.41 -11.44 -1.74
CA GLY A 158 25.72 -11.99 -2.09
C GLY A 158 26.78 -10.90 -2.31
N GLU A 159 26.41 -9.78 -2.93
CA GLU A 159 27.30 -8.65 -3.23
C GLU A 159 27.42 -7.65 -2.07
N ASN A 160 26.35 -7.48 -1.28
CA ASN A 160 26.23 -6.48 -0.23
C ASN A 160 25.42 -7.01 0.98
N PRO A 161 26.02 -7.86 1.83
CA PRO A 161 25.31 -8.54 2.91
C PRO A 161 24.72 -7.61 3.99
N GLU A 162 25.34 -6.45 4.23
CA GLU A 162 24.83 -5.42 5.16
C GLU A 162 23.71 -4.57 4.52
N CYS A 163 23.60 -4.59 3.19
CA CYS A 163 22.62 -3.91 2.34
C CYS A 163 22.00 -2.61 2.91
N SER A 164 22.55 -1.46 2.52
CA SER A 164 21.87 -0.17 2.72
C SER A 164 20.56 -0.05 1.91
N GLU A 165 19.61 0.76 2.37
CA GLU A 165 18.38 1.12 1.63
C GLU A 165 18.70 1.60 0.20
N ARG A 166 19.77 2.37 0.02
CA ARG A 166 20.27 2.81 -1.29
C ARG A 166 20.61 1.65 -2.23
N ALA A 167 21.36 0.67 -1.73
CA ALA A 167 21.76 -0.49 -2.52
C ALA A 167 20.54 -1.32 -2.91
N PHE A 168 19.59 -1.48 -1.99
CA PHE A 168 18.30 -2.10 -2.26
C PHE A 168 17.53 -1.37 -3.36
N LEU A 169 17.28 -0.06 -3.23
CA LEU A 169 16.49 0.70 -4.21
C LEU A 169 17.10 0.66 -5.61
N LYS A 170 18.43 0.81 -5.72
CA LYS A 170 19.15 0.71 -7.00
C LYS A 170 19.07 -0.69 -7.60
N HIS A 171 19.27 -1.72 -6.79
CA HIS A 171 19.23 -3.10 -7.27
C HIS A 171 17.81 -3.51 -7.71
N MET A 172 16.78 -2.92 -7.09
CA MET A 172 15.37 -3.16 -7.41
C MET A 172 14.81 -2.23 -8.49
N GLU A 173 15.62 -1.33 -9.06
CA GLU A 173 15.19 -0.43 -10.12
C GLU A 173 14.69 -1.20 -11.36
N GLY A 174 13.59 -0.71 -11.96
CA GLY A 174 12.98 -1.29 -13.15
C GLY A 174 12.25 -2.62 -12.93
N VAL A 175 12.16 -3.11 -11.70
CA VAL A 175 11.35 -4.30 -11.38
C VAL A 175 9.89 -3.91 -11.28
N GLU A 176 9.05 -4.54 -12.09
CA GLU A 176 7.60 -4.44 -11.97
C GLU A 176 7.15 -4.88 -10.59
N ASN A 177 6.19 -4.17 -10.00
CA ASN A 177 5.63 -4.52 -8.69
C ASN A 177 4.28 -5.24 -8.79
N TYR A 178 3.79 -5.53 -10.00
CA TYR A 178 2.54 -6.24 -10.21
C TYR A 178 2.53 -7.03 -11.52
N ILE A 179 1.52 -7.89 -11.64
CA ILE A 179 1.10 -8.53 -12.89
C ILE A 179 -0.40 -8.32 -13.06
N CYS A 180 -0.83 -8.12 -14.31
CA CYS A 180 -2.24 -7.98 -14.68
C CYS A 180 -2.51 -8.99 -15.80
N THR A 181 -3.20 -10.10 -15.48
CA THR A 181 -3.58 -11.13 -16.46
C THR A 181 -5.09 -11.35 -16.40
N ASP A 182 -5.67 -11.94 -17.45
CA ASP A 182 -7.11 -12.26 -17.48
C ASP A 182 -7.55 -13.15 -16.29
N ASN A 183 -6.63 -13.97 -15.77
CA ASN A 183 -6.91 -14.95 -14.73
C ASN A 183 -6.71 -14.42 -13.31
N PHE A 184 -5.69 -13.57 -13.11
CA PHE A 184 -5.33 -13.09 -11.79
C PHE A 184 -4.48 -11.82 -11.88
N THR A 185 -4.79 -10.85 -11.04
CA THR A 185 -3.97 -9.65 -10.84
C THR A 185 -3.27 -9.76 -9.49
N PHE A 186 -1.96 -9.59 -9.47
CA PHE A 186 -1.17 -9.74 -8.25
C PHE A 186 -0.22 -8.56 -8.11
N GLY A 187 -0.13 -7.98 -6.92
CA GLY A 187 0.77 -6.87 -6.62
C GLY A 187 1.58 -7.14 -5.35
N LEU A 188 2.78 -6.60 -5.33
CA LEU A 188 3.66 -6.56 -4.18
C LEU A 188 3.85 -5.11 -3.75
N ASN A 189 3.64 -4.86 -2.47
CA ASN A 189 3.99 -3.58 -1.86
C ASN A 189 5.08 -3.83 -0.81
N MET A 190 6.31 -3.44 -1.14
CA MET A 190 7.44 -3.60 -0.25
C MET A 190 7.63 -2.31 0.54
N ILE A 191 7.52 -2.44 1.86
CA ILE A 191 7.56 -1.31 2.79
C ILE A 191 8.84 -1.43 3.61
N PRO A 192 9.90 -0.68 3.26
CA PRO A 192 11.10 -0.64 4.08
C PRO A 192 10.80 -0.08 5.46
N GLY A 193 11.21 -0.81 6.50
CA GLY A 193 11.19 -0.41 7.90
C GLY A 193 12.39 0.47 8.31
N PHE A 194 13.28 0.83 7.36
CA PHE A 194 14.59 1.44 7.62
C PHE A 194 14.56 2.77 8.40
N TYR A 195 13.47 3.54 8.36
CA TYR A 195 13.33 4.76 9.17
C TYR A 195 11.89 4.99 9.64
N VAL A 196 11.67 4.73 10.92
CA VAL A 196 10.53 5.21 11.70
C VAL A 196 11.12 6.11 12.77
N ASP A 197 10.64 7.35 12.86
CA ASP A 197 11.14 8.26 13.88
C ASP A 197 10.72 7.78 15.30
N LYS A 198 11.29 8.40 16.33
CA LYS A 198 10.96 8.10 17.74
C LYS A 198 9.47 8.25 18.09
N ASN A 199 8.66 8.87 17.23
CA ASN A 199 7.23 9.11 17.41
C ASN A 199 6.35 8.15 16.58
N GLY A 200 6.94 7.17 15.90
CA GLY A 200 6.21 6.26 15.01
C GLY A 200 5.81 6.90 13.67
N VAL A 201 6.42 8.02 13.30
CA VAL A 201 6.14 8.76 12.06
C VAL A 201 7.05 8.24 10.95
N ARG A 202 6.46 8.03 9.78
CA ARG A 202 7.16 7.61 8.57
C ARG A 202 7.07 8.73 7.53
N ALA A 203 8.23 9.17 7.03
CA ALA A 203 8.32 9.95 5.80
C ALA A 203 7.88 9.09 4.61
N MET A 204 7.48 9.66 3.47
CA MET A 204 7.13 8.86 2.28
C MET A 204 8.37 8.11 1.74
N ASN A 205 8.70 6.98 2.34
CA ASN A 205 9.94 6.23 2.11
C ASN A 205 9.82 5.16 1.02
N SER A 206 8.80 5.21 0.17
CA SER A 206 8.67 4.25 -0.93
C SER A 206 8.08 4.93 -2.15
N GLN A 207 8.99 5.18 -3.11
CA GLN A 207 8.78 5.72 -4.44
C GLN A 207 8.21 7.15 -4.48
N PRO A 208 9.07 8.19 -4.70
CA PRO A 208 8.56 9.45 -5.21
C PRO A 208 7.85 9.18 -6.55
N PHE A 209 6.79 9.93 -6.78
CA PHE A 209 5.87 9.82 -7.91
C PHE A 209 6.55 9.49 -9.25
N PRO A 210 5.86 8.78 -10.16
CA PRO A 210 6.34 8.60 -11.53
C PRO A 210 6.57 9.98 -12.17
N LYS A 211 7.65 10.11 -12.93
CA LYS A 211 8.01 11.33 -13.67
C LYS A 211 6.98 11.72 -14.74
N ASP A 212 6.15 10.76 -15.16
CA ASP A 212 5.08 10.93 -16.13
C ASP A 212 3.74 10.55 -15.53
N PHE A 213 2.67 11.19 -16.01
CA PHE A 213 1.28 10.80 -15.75
C PHE A 213 1.03 9.41 -16.35
N ASN A 214 1.50 8.36 -15.69
CA ASN A 214 1.22 6.99 -16.07
C ASN A 214 -0.24 6.70 -15.74
N LEU A 215 -1.10 6.97 -16.73
CA LEU A 215 -2.47 6.46 -16.82
C LEU A 215 -2.40 4.94 -16.86
N LEU A 216 -2.46 4.30 -15.70
CA LEU A 216 -2.47 2.84 -15.65
C LEU A 216 -3.89 2.33 -15.84
N GLU A 217 -4.05 1.60 -16.95
CA GLU A 217 -5.24 0.83 -17.30
C GLU A 217 -5.50 -0.35 -16.33
N CYS A 218 -4.58 -0.63 -15.38
CA CYS A 218 -4.76 -1.61 -14.30
C CYS A 218 -4.63 -0.94 -12.91
N THR A 219 -5.66 -1.12 -12.08
CA THR A 219 -5.85 -0.59 -10.71
C THR A 219 -4.87 -1.10 -9.63
N ILE A 220 -3.60 -1.39 -9.97
CA ILE A 220 -2.58 -1.89 -9.03
C ILE A 220 -1.23 -1.21 -9.27
N PRO A 221 -1.06 0.07 -8.89
CA PRO A 221 0.17 0.38 -8.15
C PRO A 221 -0.07 1.34 -6.99
N ARG A 222 0.14 0.81 -5.79
CA ARG A 222 0.27 1.58 -4.55
C ARG A 222 1.64 2.25 -4.52
N GLY A 223 1.65 3.56 -4.24
CA GLY A 223 2.84 4.43 -4.32
C GLY A 223 2.71 5.55 -5.37
N THR A 224 1.66 5.52 -6.19
CA THR A 224 1.32 6.61 -7.12
C THR A 224 0.19 7.49 -6.56
N ILE A 225 0.10 8.77 -6.96
CA ILE A 225 -0.94 9.77 -6.55
C ILE A 225 -2.38 9.27 -6.76
N GLU A 226 -2.55 8.16 -7.47
CA GLU A 226 -3.79 7.78 -8.13
C GLU A 226 -4.80 7.06 -7.23
N ILE A 227 -4.45 6.80 -5.97
CA ILE A 227 -5.35 6.17 -4.98
C ILE A 227 -5.60 7.10 -3.80
N ILE A 228 -6.83 7.10 -3.28
CA ILE A 228 -7.13 7.78 -2.01
C ILE A 228 -7.09 6.75 -0.89
N THR A 229 -6.21 6.98 0.08
CA THR A 229 -6.27 6.28 1.34
C THR A 229 -7.10 7.11 2.32
N VAL A 230 -8.22 6.56 2.77
CA VAL A 230 -9.09 7.17 3.77
C VAL A 230 -8.99 6.35 5.06
N GLN A 231 -8.56 7.01 6.12
CA GLN A 231 -8.57 6.41 7.44
C GLN A 231 -9.95 6.47 8.08
N GLN A 232 -10.26 5.54 8.99
CA GLN A 232 -11.50 5.56 9.77
C GLN A 232 -11.71 6.85 10.59
N THR A 233 -10.62 7.55 10.90
CA THR A 233 -10.60 8.86 11.58
C THR A 233 -10.96 10.03 10.67
N GLY A 234 -11.15 9.79 9.37
CA GLY A 234 -11.33 10.82 8.34
C GLY A 234 -10.04 11.32 7.72
N GLU A 235 -8.87 10.95 8.26
CA GLU A 235 -7.59 11.41 7.72
C GLU A 235 -7.36 10.89 6.29
N ILE A 236 -6.97 11.79 5.40
CA ILE A 236 -6.62 11.49 4.01
C ILE A 236 -5.09 11.54 3.87
N THR A 237 -4.51 10.52 3.25
CA THR A 237 -3.07 10.45 3.00
C THR A 237 -2.76 9.84 1.62
N PRO A 238 -1.66 10.26 0.96
CA PRO A 238 -1.19 9.63 -0.28
C PRO A 238 -0.54 8.26 -0.06
N CYS A 239 -0.16 7.92 1.17
CA CYS A 239 0.45 6.63 1.47
C CYS A 239 -0.62 5.59 1.85
N CYS A 240 -0.32 4.30 1.70
CA CYS A 240 -1.01 3.28 2.49
C CYS A 240 -0.31 3.19 3.85
N ASP A 241 -0.87 3.82 4.89
CA ASP A 241 -0.40 3.66 6.27
C ASP A 241 -0.72 2.23 6.72
N VAL A 242 0.26 1.34 6.56
CA VAL A 242 0.19 -0.05 6.99
C VAL A 242 0.81 -0.12 8.39
N GLY A 243 -0.05 -0.26 9.41
CA GLY A 243 0.39 -0.58 10.78
C GLY A 243 0.49 0.58 11.78
N ASN A 244 -0.38 1.59 11.70
CA ASN A 244 -0.36 2.78 12.60
C ASN A 244 0.90 3.64 12.46
N LEU A 245 1.60 3.54 11.33
CA LEU A 245 2.81 4.31 11.03
C LEU A 245 2.39 5.63 10.40
N LYS A 246 2.25 6.66 11.23
CA LYS A 246 1.73 7.98 10.85
C LYS A 246 2.49 8.55 9.64
N CYS A 247 1.87 8.55 8.47
CA CYS A 247 2.48 9.08 7.25
C CYS A 247 2.44 10.60 7.17
N GLN A 248 3.43 11.15 6.47
CA GLN A 248 3.45 12.54 6.00
C GLN A 248 3.90 12.60 4.53
N PRO A 249 3.33 13.51 3.70
CA PRO A 249 2.38 14.56 4.07
C PRO A 249 0.92 14.06 4.21
N LYS A 250 0.06 14.87 4.82
CA LYS A 250 -1.38 14.61 4.98
C LYS A 250 -2.21 15.58 4.15
N PHE A 251 -3.34 15.14 3.63
CA PHE A 251 -4.21 15.97 2.80
C PHE A 251 -5.40 16.57 3.58
N GLY A 252 -5.44 16.38 4.89
CA GLY A 252 -6.51 16.86 5.76
C GLY A 252 -7.42 15.75 6.25
N ASN A 253 -8.55 16.16 6.85
CA ASN A 253 -9.49 15.26 7.49
C ASN A 253 -10.93 15.47 6.96
N LEU A 254 -11.49 14.43 6.34
CA LEU A 254 -12.84 14.45 5.76
C LEU A 254 -13.97 14.65 6.79
N LEU A 255 -13.72 14.46 8.07
CA LEU A 255 -14.71 14.68 9.13
C LEU A 255 -14.57 16.07 9.76
N MET A 256 -13.34 16.52 9.98
CA MET A 256 -13.05 17.73 10.77
C MET A 256 -12.87 18.98 9.91
N ASP A 257 -12.19 18.86 8.76
CA ASP A 257 -11.76 20.01 7.98
C ASP A 257 -12.84 20.40 6.96
N SER A 258 -12.99 21.70 6.69
CA SER A 258 -13.79 22.20 5.59
C SER A 258 -13.17 21.84 4.22
N PRO A 259 -13.95 21.82 3.12
CA PRO A 259 -13.40 21.62 1.78
C PRO A 259 -12.25 22.58 1.44
N ALA A 260 -12.34 23.85 1.84
CA ALA A 260 -11.30 24.84 1.60
C ALA A 260 -10.01 24.55 2.38
N GLU A 261 -10.11 24.10 3.64
CA GLU A 261 -8.95 23.70 4.45
C GLU A 261 -8.26 22.46 3.87
N ILE A 262 -9.04 21.46 3.43
CA ILE A 262 -8.52 20.26 2.77
C ILE A 262 -7.74 20.64 1.50
N MET A 263 -8.31 21.50 0.65
CA MET A 263 -7.63 21.95 -0.58
C MET A 263 -6.36 22.77 -0.27
N SER A 264 -6.39 23.59 0.77
CA SER A 264 -5.21 24.33 1.24
C SER A 264 -4.10 23.38 1.71
N GLN A 265 -4.44 22.37 2.52
CA GLN A 265 -3.48 21.36 2.99
C GLN A 265 -2.94 20.48 1.85
N LEU A 266 -3.79 20.13 0.89
CA LEU A 266 -3.38 19.43 -0.33
C LEU A 266 -2.32 20.24 -1.08
N GLU A 267 -2.54 21.55 -1.27
CA GLU A 267 -1.60 22.42 -1.98
C GLU A 267 -0.29 22.62 -1.20
N VAL A 268 -0.35 22.76 0.12
CA VAL A 268 0.85 22.79 0.98
C VAL A 268 1.64 21.49 0.85
N SER A 269 0.95 20.36 0.90
CA SER A 269 1.55 19.03 0.74
C SER A 269 2.18 18.87 -0.63
N ARG A 270 1.48 19.27 -1.69
CA ARG A 270 1.97 19.24 -3.07
C ARG A 270 3.25 20.06 -3.22
N LYS A 271 3.27 21.30 -2.71
CA LYS A 271 4.45 22.16 -2.71
C LYS A 271 5.62 21.55 -1.95
N LYS A 272 5.37 20.99 -0.76
CA LYS A 272 6.40 20.33 0.05
C LYS A 272 7.01 19.13 -0.67
N MET A 273 6.19 18.32 -1.33
CA MET A 273 6.64 17.18 -2.12
C MET A 273 7.48 17.62 -3.33
N VAL A 274 7.00 18.60 -4.09
CA VAL A 274 7.74 19.15 -5.25
C VAL A 274 9.06 19.79 -4.81
N SER A 275 9.06 20.55 -3.71
CA SER A 275 10.28 21.16 -3.16
C SER A 275 11.31 20.12 -2.75
N GLY A 276 10.89 19.12 -1.97
CA GLY A 276 11.79 18.04 -1.56
C GLY A 276 12.35 17.25 -2.75
N ALA A 277 11.51 16.97 -3.76
CA ALA A 277 11.95 16.35 -5.01
C ALA A 277 13.01 17.18 -5.75
N LEU A 278 12.78 18.49 -5.90
CA LEU A 278 13.74 19.40 -6.56
C LEU A 278 15.06 19.48 -5.80
N LYS A 279 15.02 19.59 -4.47
CA LYS A 279 16.22 19.58 -3.63
C LYS A 279 16.99 18.27 -3.73
N ASN A 280 16.29 17.14 -3.83
CA ASN A 280 16.94 15.87 -4.09
C ASN A 280 17.65 15.84 -5.45
N ILE A 281 17.06 16.41 -6.50
CA ILE A 281 17.72 16.56 -7.81
C ILE A 281 18.97 17.44 -7.70
N GLN A 282 18.89 18.54 -6.94
CA GLN A 282 20.05 19.41 -6.69
C GLN A 282 21.14 18.69 -5.90
N ASN A 283 20.77 17.89 -4.89
CA ASN A 283 21.70 17.06 -4.13
C ASN A 283 22.41 16.05 -5.04
N MET A 284 21.69 15.42 -6.00
CA MET A 284 22.32 14.56 -7.00
C MET A 284 23.34 15.31 -7.87
N ASN A 285 22.95 16.47 -8.40
CA ASN A 285 23.81 17.24 -9.31
C ASN A 285 25.03 17.87 -8.62
N SER A 286 25.03 17.96 -7.28
CA SER A 286 26.09 18.57 -6.47
C SER A 286 26.95 17.56 -5.71
N GLY A 287 26.79 16.25 -5.98
CA GLY A 287 27.57 15.19 -5.31
C GLY A 287 27.16 14.92 -3.86
N LYS A 288 25.99 15.41 -3.44
CA LYS A 288 25.37 15.24 -2.12
C LYS A 288 24.22 14.23 -2.12
N ALA A 289 24.20 13.34 -3.11
CA ALA A 289 23.18 12.31 -3.20
C ALA A 289 23.17 11.46 -1.92
N GLY A 290 21.98 11.15 -1.42
CA GLY A 290 21.80 10.47 -0.11
C GLY A 290 21.60 11.42 1.07
N GLU A 291 21.71 12.74 0.92
CA GLU A 291 21.37 13.69 1.98
C GLU A 291 19.85 13.92 2.08
N TRP A 292 19.30 13.71 3.27
CA TRP A 292 17.91 14.01 3.58
C TRP A 292 17.61 15.50 3.41
N VAL A 293 16.50 15.79 2.73
CA VAL A 293 15.97 17.15 2.63
C VAL A 293 14.98 17.41 3.77
N GLU A 294 14.92 18.67 4.22
CA GLU A 294 14.09 19.11 5.35
C GLU A 294 12.58 18.86 5.13
N GLU A 295 12.15 18.70 3.88
CA GLU A 295 10.79 18.33 3.51
C GLU A 295 10.43 16.89 3.90
N GLY A 296 11.38 16.08 4.36
CA GLY A 296 11.14 14.68 4.69
C GLY A 296 10.81 13.85 3.45
N ILE A 297 11.26 14.28 2.27
CA ILE A 297 11.26 13.46 1.06
C ILE A 297 12.58 12.68 1.04
N PRO A 298 12.57 11.36 0.81
CA PRO A 298 13.80 10.57 0.82
C PRO A 298 14.77 11.05 -0.27
N PRO A 299 16.08 11.08 0.00
CA PRO A 299 17.09 11.45 -0.99
C PRO A 299 17.04 10.60 -2.26
N TYR A 300 17.31 11.22 -3.41
CA TYR A 300 17.49 10.50 -4.68
C TYR A 300 18.90 9.90 -4.74
N CYS A 301 19.04 8.74 -5.39
CA CYS A 301 20.29 7.98 -5.44
C CYS A 301 21.06 8.21 -6.77
N VAL A 302 22.39 7.99 -6.74
CA VAL A 302 23.29 7.85 -7.92
C VAL A 302 23.58 6.38 -8.19
#